data_AF-A0A3M7HY99-F1
#
_entry.id   AF-A0A3M7HY99-F1
#
_cell.length_a   1.000
_cell.length_b   1.000
_cell.length_c   1.000
_cell.angle_alpha   90.00
_cell.angle_beta   90.00
_cell.angle_gamma   90.00
#
_symmetry.space_group_name_H-M   'P 1'
#
loop_
_entity.id
_entity.type
_entity.pdbx_description
1 polymer ?
#
loop_
_entity_poly.entity_id
_entity_poly.type
_entity_poly.pdbx_seq_one_letter_code
_entity_poly.pdbx_strand_id
1 'polypeptide(L)'
;MSSPAYTQSYESVARDLANRIGAQLPDIILQLLQSGVNLTSDSLQLECSLSSLQDGVGRPATRLTVASVDLDSSVASQSPHSQHAGLPDSILLSRGASAQSGDAVVPVRRSGPLQLTQDSRTASPSYDVDARPTKRRRVNGDSMGRHAPPPVESPPDSVSSPMVSNGKTVSHKKKRPPDNPSMQPSTVDKFIGGVWDSIYSGIKLDPVDVVEQWQAIESNGQPRLLMETDYELANISEEKRGVIEGMFGRMNVLTRRISQTSRACRSLEVIVQAYWVHCFDGHVEQLAASMPRDKAKKTAISQACIDFNWSEKELRNKMGIWRGYHDIRQHGGWAALVFAGMGLYRFCKYRVSFNEETFGTLRALRHRWELAADTLHPRWRQLLGIIGGPTERKYTGHSHDWVVGSTFDEAIPLAPTYYQWDPEFSYTHLEESIVDEDVWGDFDPRDVDFHSGTEEKFKCATCGEQQSHDPKLNTCACFPNLYGGTKARMMPVQVFRTPNGKNNGLIACAPFEEGAAIGEFIGQITAGLSGTDVMIGQTERATYQISQRRQGNHLRFVNHSCQPNSQYERFCWLGKQRIVLVSKGVEAGQEITVDYSDTYWRNLDKVCLCGQPGCRYKDRDRRLLAASAST
;
A
#
# COMPACT_ATOMS: atom_id res chain seq x y z
N MET A 1 -38.04 -33.30 -34.91
CA MET A 1 -36.62 -33.48 -34.51
C MET A 1 -36.39 -32.66 -33.27
N SER A 2 -35.80 -33.23 -32.23
CA SER A 2 -35.78 -32.63 -30.89
C SER A 2 -34.40 -32.04 -30.57
N SER A 3 -34.39 -30.93 -29.82
CA SER A 3 -33.15 -30.25 -29.40
C SER A 3 -32.32 -31.13 -28.44
N PRO A 4 -30.98 -31.09 -28.47
CA PRO A 4 -30.15 -31.75 -27.46
C PRO A 4 -30.38 -31.12 -26.08
N ALA A 5 -30.45 -31.96 -25.04
CA ALA A 5 -30.63 -31.50 -23.67
C ALA A 5 -29.29 -31.07 -23.05
N TYR A 6 -29.22 -29.85 -22.52
CA TYR A 6 -28.06 -29.33 -21.80
C TYR A 6 -28.00 -29.97 -20.39
N THR A 7 -27.13 -30.96 -20.20
CA THR A 7 -26.85 -31.52 -18.87
C THR A 7 -25.88 -30.61 -18.10
N GLN A 8 -26.42 -29.68 -17.31
CA GLN A 8 -25.61 -28.88 -16.38
C GLN A 8 -25.04 -29.77 -15.27
N SER A 9 -23.81 -29.48 -14.82
CA SER A 9 -23.21 -30.18 -13.67
C SER A 9 -23.87 -29.74 -12.36
N TYR A 10 -23.90 -30.64 -11.37
CA TYR A 10 -24.42 -30.34 -10.02
C TYR A 10 -23.68 -29.13 -9.39
N GLU A 11 -22.39 -28.95 -9.64
CA GLU A 11 -21.63 -27.78 -9.20
C GLU A 11 -22.10 -26.47 -9.85
N SER A 12 -22.45 -26.50 -11.15
CA SER A 12 -23.00 -25.32 -11.84
C SER A 12 -24.35 -24.93 -11.25
N VAL A 13 -25.21 -25.90 -10.96
CA VAL A 13 -26.52 -25.68 -10.33
C VAL A 13 -26.34 -25.15 -8.89
N ALA A 14 -25.44 -25.75 -8.10
CA ALA A 14 -25.17 -25.31 -6.73
C ALA A 14 -24.62 -23.87 -6.67
N ARG A 15 -23.71 -23.52 -7.59
CA ARG A 15 -23.11 -22.17 -7.68
C ARG A 15 -24.13 -21.11 -8.10
N ASP A 16 -24.99 -21.43 -9.07
CA ASP A 16 -26.10 -20.57 -9.49
C ASP A 16 -27.13 -20.38 -8.36
N LEU A 17 -27.48 -21.45 -7.65
CA LEU A 17 -28.40 -21.40 -6.51
C LEU A 17 -27.84 -20.54 -5.35
N ALA A 18 -26.56 -20.73 -5.00
CA ALA A 18 -25.89 -19.93 -3.97
C ALA A 18 -25.86 -18.44 -4.32
N ASN A 19 -25.59 -18.09 -5.58
CA ASN A 19 -25.63 -16.70 -6.06
C ASN A 19 -27.03 -16.09 -5.96
N ARG A 20 -28.09 -16.84 -6.32
CA ARG A 20 -29.49 -16.38 -6.19
C ARG A 20 -29.89 -16.17 -4.73
N ILE A 21 -29.53 -17.11 -3.85
CA ILE A 21 -29.80 -17.00 -2.40
C ILE A 21 -29.08 -15.77 -1.83
N GLY A 22 -27.78 -15.60 -2.11
CA GLY A 22 -27.00 -14.45 -1.65
C GLY A 22 -27.53 -13.09 -2.13
N ALA A 23 -28.12 -13.05 -3.33
CA ALA A 23 -28.73 -11.83 -3.87
C ALA A 23 -30.13 -11.52 -3.28
N GLN A 24 -30.96 -12.54 -3.00
CA GLN A 24 -32.35 -12.36 -2.56
C GLN A 24 -32.53 -12.30 -1.04
N LEU A 25 -31.65 -12.95 -0.28
CA LEU A 25 -31.76 -13.05 1.18
C LEU A 25 -31.81 -11.68 1.91
N PRO A 26 -31.03 -10.64 1.53
CA PRO A 26 -31.12 -9.33 2.18
C PRO A 26 -32.50 -8.68 2.06
N ASP A 27 -33.11 -8.74 0.87
CA ASP A 27 -34.44 -8.16 0.62
C ASP A 27 -35.54 -8.94 1.34
N ILE A 28 -35.43 -10.26 1.42
CA ILE A 28 -36.36 -11.12 2.18
C ILE A 28 -36.28 -10.79 3.68
N ILE A 29 -35.08 -10.64 4.25
CA ILE A 29 -34.91 -10.26 5.66
C ILE A 29 -35.47 -8.86 5.92
N LEU A 30 -35.25 -7.90 5.01
CA LEU A 30 -35.83 -6.55 5.10
C LEU A 30 -37.37 -6.58 5.07
N GLN A 31 -37.98 -7.39 4.20
CA GLN A 31 -39.44 -7.56 4.16
C GLN A 31 -40.00 -8.25 5.41
N LEU A 32 -39.31 -9.24 5.98
CA LEU A 32 -39.72 -9.89 7.22
C LEU A 32 -39.67 -8.93 8.41
N LEU A 33 -38.60 -8.14 8.53
CA LEU A 33 -38.49 -7.08 9.54
C LEU A 33 -39.56 -5.99 9.38
N GLN A 34 -39.86 -5.59 8.13
CA GLN A 34 -40.90 -4.59 7.84
C GLN A 34 -42.33 -5.13 8.06
N SER A 35 -42.55 -6.43 7.94
CA SER A 35 -43.85 -7.07 8.22
C SER A 35 -44.11 -7.33 9.72
N GLY A 36 -43.16 -6.98 10.59
CA GLY A 36 -43.30 -7.10 12.05
C GLY A 36 -43.05 -8.52 12.58
N VAL A 37 -42.45 -9.42 11.78
CA VAL A 37 -42.05 -10.75 12.24
C VAL A 37 -40.88 -10.61 13.22
N ASN A 38 -41.10 -11.00 14.47
CA ASN A 38 -40.08 -10.91 15.52
C ASN A 38 -39.09 -12.08 15.42
N LEU A 39 -37.94 -11.85 14.79
CA LEU A 39 -36.90 -12.86 14.54
C LEU A 39 -36.11 -13.32 15.80
N THR A 40 -36.58 -13.03 17.01
CA THR A 40 -35.84 -13.28 18.27
C THR A 40 -36.24 -14.56 19.02
N SER A 41 -37.05 -15.45 18.44
CA SER A 41 -37.47 -16.72 19.09
C SER A 41 -37.42 -17.98 18.24
N ASP A 42 -37.40 -17.88 16.91
CA ASP A 42 -37.52 -19.02 16.00
C ASP A 42 -36.44 -18.95 14.92
N SER A 43 -35.79 -20.07 14.60
CA SER A 43 -34.69 -20.12 13.64
C SER A 43 -35.16 -20.06 12.19
N LEU A 44 -34.46 -19.28 11.37
CA LEU A 44 -34.86 -18.99 9.98
C LEU A 44 -34.36 -20.08 9.04
N GLN A 45 -35.15 -21.16 8.91
CA GLN A 45 -34.84 -22.28 8.03
C GLN A 45 -35.22 -21.97 6.56
N LEU A 46 -34.25 -22.10 5.66
CA LEU A 46 -34.38 -21.77 4.23
C LEU A 46 -34.27 -23.05 3.38
N GLU A 47 -35.36 -23.81 3.33
CA GLU A 47 -35.44 -24.99 2.46
C GLU A 47 -35.53 -24.61 0.98
N CYS A 48 -34.73 -25.27 0.14
CA CYS A 48 -34.89 -25.27 -1.31
C CYS A 48 -35.32 -26.66 -1.79
N SER A 49 -36.32 -26.74 -2.68
CA SER A 49 -36.79 -28.01 -3.25
C SER A 49 -36.51 -28.07 -4.75
N LEU A 50 -35.44 -28.77 -5.12
CA LEU A 50 -35.03 -28.98 -6.52
C LEU A 50 -35.86 -30.11 -7.17
N SER A 51 -37.03 -29.77 -7.70
CA SER A 51 -38.00 -30.72 -8.28
C SER A 51 -37.65 -31.23 -9.70
N SER A 52 -36.49 -30.84 -10.25
CA SER A 52 -36.09 -31.11 -11.64
C SER A 52 -34.87 -32.04 -11.80
N LEU A 53 -34.23 -32.47 -10.71
CA LEU A 53 -33.09 -33.39 -10.76
C LEU A 53 -33.54 -34.86 -10.65
N GLN A 54 -33.17 -35.65 -11.66
CA GLN A 54 -33.15 -37.12 -11.59
C GLN A 54 -31.70 -37.55 -11.43
N ASP A 55 -31.40 -38.31 -10.38
CA ASP A 55 -30.10 -38.99 -10.31
C ASP A 55 -30.02 -40.09 -11.37
N GLY A 56 -28.80 -40.52 -11.73
CA GLY A 56 -28.51 -41.43 -12.85
C GLY A 56 -29.11 -42.85 -12.81
N VAL A 57 -30.07 -43.11 -11.93
CA VAL A 57 -30.86 -44.34 -11.81
C VAL A 57 -32.38 -44.07 -11.94
N GLY A 58 -32.77 -42.88 -12.42
CA GLY A 58 -34.15 -42.56 -12.83
C GLY A 58 -35.17 -42.47 -11.68
N ARG A 59 -34.71 -42.14 -10.46
CA ARG A 59 -35.59 -41.85 -9.32
C ARG A 59 -35.66 -40.33 -9.10
N PRO A 60 -36.82 -39.77 -8.70
CA PRO A 60 -36.90 -38.36 -8.31
C PRO A 60 -36.08 -38.15 -7.03
N ALA A 61 -35.14 -37.19 -7.06
CA ALA A 61 -34.28 -36.91 -5.91
C ALA A 61 -35.10 -36.33 -4.73
N THR A 62 -34.69 -36.64 -3.51
CA THR A 62 -35.37 -36.22 -2.28
C THR A 62 -35.08 -34.76 -1.90
N ARG A 63 -36.05 -34.13 -1.23
CA ARG A 63 -35.96 -32.81 -0.57
C ARG A 63 -34.61 -32.64 0.14
N LEU A 64 -33.87 -31.57 -0.19
CA LEU A 64 -32.48 -31.38 0.22
C LEU A 64 -32.29 -30.00 0.88
N THR A 65 -31.96 -29.97 2.17
CA THR A 65 -31.74 -28.70 2.89
C THR A 65 -30.40 -28.08 2.47
N VAL A 66 -30.44 -26.94 1.77
CA VAL A 66 -29.24 -26.29 1.22
C VAL A 66 -28.58 -25.33 2.21
N ALA A 67 -29.36 -24.68 3.08
CA ALA A 67 -28.85 -23.80 4.12
C ALA A 67 -29.80 -23.76 5.34
N SER A 68 -29.23 -23.48 6.52
CA SER A 68 -29.95 -23.10 7.74
C SER A 68 -29.16 -21.99 8.42
N VAL A 69 -29.85 -20.99 8.99
CA VAL A 69 -29.23 -19.86 9.67
C VAL A 69 -29.90 -19.67 11.02
N ASP A 70 -29.18 -20.03 12.08
CA ASP A 70 -29.57 -19.70 13.45
C ASP A 70 -29.12 -18.27 13.76
N LEU A 71 -30.09 -17.41 14.09
CA LEU A 71 -29.83 -16.01 14.47
C LEU A 71 -29.63 -15.95 15.99
N ASP A 72 -28.40 -15.73 16.45
CA ASP A 72 -28.12 -15.63 17.88
C ASP A 72 -28.74 -14.35 18.49
N SER A 73 -29.36 -14.53 19.65
CA SER A 73 -30.29 -13.59 20.30
C SER A 73 -29.65 -12.31 20.86
N SER A 74 -28.33 -12.16 20.77
CA SER A 74 -27.52 -11.15 21.46
C SER A 74 -27.65 -9.72 20.91
N VAL A 75 -28.25 -9.52 19.73
CA VAL A 75 -28.35 -8.20 19.06
C VAL A 75 -29.56 -7.36 19.53
N ALA A 76 -30.56 -7.98 20.17
CA ALA A 76 -31.87 -7.36 20.43
C ALA A 76 -31.94 -6.38 21.64
N SER A 77 -30.83 -5.75 22.04
CA SER A 77 -30.74 -4.96 23.29
C SER A 77 -30.13 -3.55 23.14
N GLN A 78 -30.46 -2.83 22.06
CA GLN A 78 -30.37 -1.37 22.02
C GLN A 78 -31.27 -0.74 20.94
N SER A 79 -32.33 -0.06 21.37
CA SER A 79 -33.11 0.88 20.54
C SER A 79 -33.48 2.12 21.37
N PRO A 80 -33.43 3.34 20.78
CA PRO A 80 -33.62 4.58 21.54
C PRO A 80 -35.08 5.05 21.53
N HIS A 81 -35.69 5.24 22.70
CA HIS A 81 -36.99 5.91 22.82
C HIS A 81 -36.85 7.36 23.28
N SER A 82 -37.20 8.28 22.38
CA SER A 82 -37.49 9.67 22.69
C SER A 82 -38.91 9.82 23.25
N GLN A 83 -39.07 10.60 24.33
CA GLN A 83 -40.36 11.10 24.78
C GLN A 83 -40.22 12.54 25.29
N HIS A 84 -41.23 13.37 25.06
CA HIS A 84 -41.23 14.79 25.40
C HIS A 84 -42.57 15.17 26.08
N ALA A 85 -42.47 15.71 27.30
CA ALA A 85 -43.47 16.51 28.04
C ALA A 85 -44.92 15.96 28.24
N GLY A 86 -45.32 15.81 29.50
CA GLY A 86 -46.73 15.64 29.92
C GLY A 86 -46.91 15.56 31.45
N LEU A 87 -47.47 16.61 32.06
CA LEU A 87 -48.01 16.67 33.43
C LEU A 87 -49.56 16.57 33.35
N PRO A 88 -50.34 16.34 34.43
CA PRO A 88 -50.05 16.47 35.89
C PRO A 88 -50.35 15.13 36.65
N ASP A 89 -50.63 14.99 37.96
CA ASP A 89 -51.04 15.94 39.03
C ASP A 89 -50.82 15.36 40.45
N SER A 90 -50.85 16.23 41.49
CA SER A 90 -51.00 15.94 42.94
C SER A 90 -49.87 15.13 43.66
N ILE A 91 -49.61 15.25 44.99
CA ILE A 91 -50.33 15.89 46.10
C ILE A 91 -49.40 16.34 47.29
N LEU A 92 -49.76 17.45 47.97
CA LEU A 92 -49.44 17.91 49.36
C LEU A 92 -48.00 18.21 49.90
N LEU A 93 -47.88 19.44 50.47
CA LEU A 93 -47.20 19.86 51.74
C LEU A 93 -45.64 19.88 51.81
N SER A 94 -44.97 20.86 52.47
CA SER A 94 -45.44 22.11 53.10
C SER A 94 -44.33 23.18 53.34
N ARG A 95 -44.75 24.46 53.39
CA ARG A 95 -44.17 25.68 54.02
C ARG A 95 -42.69 25.72 54.46
N GLY A 96 -41.96 26.76 54.01
CA GLY A 96 -40.72 27.26 54.63
C GLY A 96 -40.36 28.72 54.23
N ALA A 97 -40.31 29.62 55.22
CA ALA A 97 -39.91 31.05 55.15
C ALA A 97 -38.59 31.30 54.37
N SER A 98 -38.49 32.18 53.35
CA SER A 98 -38.56 33.67 53.29
C SER A 98 -37.24 34.41 53.63
N ALA A 99 -36.87 35.41 52.82
CA ALA A 99 -35.57 36.12 52.85
C ALA A 99 -35.66 37.55 53.42
N GLN A 100 -34.51 38.23 53.69
CA GLN A 100 -34.30 39.69 53.44
C GLN A 100 -32.86 40.21 53.71
N SER A 101 -32.40 41.17 52.87
CA SER A 101 -31.47 42.34 53.06
C SER A 101 -30.22 42.31 53.98
N GLY A 102 -29.15 43.10 53.73
CA GLY A 102 -28.87 44.05 52.65
C GLY A 102 -27.68 45.04 52.92
N ASP A 103 -27.31 45.81 51.89
CA ASP A 103 -26.59 47.12 51.82
C ASP A 103 -25.25 47.48 52.56
N ALA A 104 -24.21 47.64 51.71
CA ALA A 104 -23.53 48.94 51.39
C ALA A 104 -22.31 49.52 52.19
N VAL A 105 -21.68 50.52 51.53
CA VAL A 105 -20.72 51.58 51.97
C VAL A 105 -19.21 51.37 51.71
N VAL A 106 -18.53 52.50 51.37
CA VAL A 106 -17.13 52.65 50.92
C VAL A 106 -16.47 53.87 51.61
N PRO A 107 -15.14 53.90 51.84
CA PRO A 107 -14.39 55.17 51.73
C PRO A 107 -13.05 55.09 50.97
N VAL A 108 -12.42 56.26 50.74
CA VAL A 108 -11.36 56.53 49.75
C VAL A 108 -10.13 57.25 50.33
N ARG A 109 -8.91 56.99 49.82
CA ARG A 109 -7.75 57.91 49.56
C ARG A 109 -6.54 57.11 49.03
N ARG A 110 -5.70 57.48 48.04
CA ARG A 110 -5.12 58.72 47.43
C ARG A 110 -3.68 59.05 47.89
N SER A 111 -2.69 58.79 47.02
CA SER A 111 -1.53 59.70 46.71
C SER A 111 -0.58 59.11 45.63
N GLY A 112 0.17 60.00 44.95
CA GLY A 112 1.33 59.74 44.06
C GLY A 112 2.34 60.90 44.26
N PRO A 113 3.13 61.37 43.26
CA PRO A 113 3.40 60.90 41.88
C PRO A 113 4.92 61.00 41.50
N LEU A 114 5.26 61.43 40.25
CA LEU A 114 6.57 61.84 39.63
C LEU A 114 7.19 60.79 38.66
N GLN A 115 7.30 61.05 37.33
CA GLN A 115 8.23 61.92 36.54
C GLN A 115 9.61 61.25 36.24
N LEU A 116 10.32 61.49 35.13
CA LEU A 116 10.02 61.93 33.74
C LEU A 116 11.26 61.61 32.85
N THR A 117 11.35 62.20 31.64
CA THR A 117 12.34 62.05 30.53
C THR A 117 12.26 60.74 29.74
N GLN A 118 12.23 60.68 28.40
CA GLN A 118 12.44 61.59 27.24
C GLN A 118 13.81 61.49 26.54
N ASP A 119 13.73 61.57 25.21
CA ASP A 119 14.76 61.60 24.17
C ASP A 119 15.38 60.29 23.67
N SER A 120 15.79 60.14 22.39
CA SER A 120 15.43 60.72 21.06
C SER A 120 16.65 60.55 20.13
N ARG A 121 16.45 60.42 18.81
CA ARG A 121 17.46 60.64 17.73
C ARG A 121 18.63 59.63 17.64
N THR A 122 19.34 59.47 16.52
CA THR A 122 18.95 59.23 15.10
C THR A 122 20.17 58.73 14.31
N ALA A 123 19.93 58.09 13.15
CA ALA A 123 20.81 58.03 11.97
C ALA A 123 22.13 57.21 11.99
N SER A 124 22.24 56.34 10.97
CA SER A 124 23.48 55.89 10.29
C SER A 124 24.12 57.07 9.50
N PRO A 125 25.29 56.98 8.80
CA PRO A 125 25.87 55.78 8.15
C PRO A 125 27.41 55.65 8.18
N SER A 126 27.96 54.55 7.64
CA SER A 126 29.03 54.54 6.61
C SER A 126 29.44 53.11 6.20
N TYR A 127 30.21 53.01 5.12
CA TYR A 127 30.66 51.78 4.45
C TYR A 127 32.03 51.32 4.97
N ASP A 128 32.33 50.01 4.88
CA ASP A 128 33.56 49.54 4.22
C ASP A 128 33.48 48.05 3.80
N VAL A 129 34.52 47.51 3.13
CA VAL A 129 34.44 46.31 2.26
C VAL A 129 35.48 45.19 2.58
N ASP A 130 35.09 43.95 2.25
CA ASP A 130 35.93 42.78 1.85
C ASP A 130 36.48 41.73 2.87
N ALA A 131 36.93 40.59 2.31
CA ALA A 131 38.02 39.70 2.76
C ALA A 131 37.78 38.45 3.66
N ARG A 132 36.73 37.66 3.38
CA ARG A 132 36.75 36.16 3.44
C ARG A 132 37.09 35.49 4.82
N PRO A 133 37.71 34.27 4.96
CA PRO A 133 36.97 33.14 5.57
C PRO A 133 37.66 32.40 6.74
N THR A 134 36.90 31.60 7.52
CA THR A 134 37.48 30.71 8.56
C THR A 134 37.06 29.24 8.42
N LYS A 135 38.07 28.36 8.31
CA LYS A 135 37.94 26.92 8.59
C LYS A 135 38.34 26.66 10.05
N ARG A 136 37.74 25.67 10.71
CA ARG A 136 38.26 25.11 11.99
C ARG A 136 38.66 23.66 11.83
N ARG A 137 39.70 23.25 12.57
CA ARG A 137 40.38 21.94 12.52
C ARG A 137 40.34 21.29 13.91
N ARG A 138 40.36 19.94 13.95
CA ARG A 138 40.46 19.14 15.20
C ARG A 138 41.75 19.41 15.97
N VAL A 139 41.71 19.14 17.28
CA VAL A 139 42.86 19.04 18.18
C VAL A 139 42.79 17.70 18.94
N ASN A 140 43.93 17.03 19.05
CA ASN A 140 44.20 15.97 20.04
C ASN A 140 45.28 16.49 21.00
N GLY A 141 45.47 15.86 22.16
CA GLY A 141 46.60 16.13 23.04
C GLY A 141 46.95 14.92 23.92
N ASP A 142 48.24 14.63 24.04
CA ASP A 142 48.83 13.58 24.88
C ASP A 142 49.57 14.18 26.09
N SER A 143 49.96 13.34 27.07
CA SER A 143 51.11 13.64 27.93
C SER A 143 51.83 12.39 28.48
N MET A 144 53.09 12.62 28.86
CA MET A 144 54.21 11.72 29.21
C MET A 144 53.98 10.80 30.44
N GLY A 145 54.79 9.76 30.74
CA GLY A 145 55.90 9.12 30.00
C GLY A 145 57.07 8.58 30.87
N ARG A 146 57.82 7.57 30.35
CA ARG A 146 59.06 6.91 30.90
C ARG A 146 58.83 5.95 32.11
N HIS A 147 59.67 4.94 32.45
CA HIS A 147 60.98 4.40 31.98
C HIS A 147 60.92 2.83 31.84
N ALA A 148 62.02 2.15 31.51
CA ALA A 148 62.17 0.69 31.22
C ALA A 148 63.45 0.11 31.92
N PRO A 149 63.89 -1.20 31.83
CA PRO A 149 63.55 -2.27 30.87
C PRO A 149 63.39 -3.72 31.54
N PRO A 150 63.90 -4.91 31.08
CA PRO A 150 63.22 -6.24 31.27
C PRO A 150 64.16 -7.29 31.98
N PRO A 151 64.13 -8.65 31.76
CA PRO A 151 63.18 -9.63 31.15
C PRO A 151 62.91 -10.91 32.03
N VAL A 152 62.48 -12.04 31.42
CA VAL A 152 62.66 -13.49 31.81
C VAL A 152 61.46 -14.32 32.38
N GLU A 153 61.11 -15.36 31.60
CA GLU A 153 60.56 -16.72 31.90
C GLU A 153 59.26 -16.99 32.73
N SER A 154 58.87 -18.29 32.75
CA SER A 154 57.58 -18.92 33.13
C SER A 154 57.83 -20.37 33.60
N PRO A 155 56.83 -21.23 33.97
CA PRO A 155 55.38 -21.08 34.20
C PRO A 155 55.10 -21.33 35.73
N PRO A 156 54.28 -22.27 36.31
CA PRO A 156 53.12 -23.08 35.87
C PRO A 156 51.93 -23.07 36.90
N ASP A 157 51.15 -24.18 36.96
CA ASP A 157 50.22 -24.67 38.00
C ASP A 157 48.91 -23.91 38.36
N SER A 158 47.76 -24.57 38.55
CA SER A 158 47.42 -25.98 38.25
C SER A 158 45.93 -26.25 37.96
N VAL A 159 45.71 -27.00 36.87
CA VAL A 159 44.69 -28.04 36.58
C VAL A 159 43.29 -27.95 37.22
N SER A 160 42.27 -27.80 36.35
CA SER A 160 41.09 -28.68 36.32
C SER A 160 40.45 -28.71 34.93
N SER A 161 40.08 -29.90 34.46
CA SER A 161 39.59 -30.26 33.11
C SER A 161 38.41 -31.25 33.28
N PRO A 162 37.61 -31.66 32.24
CA PRO A 162 38.02 -31.84 30.85
C PRO A 162 36.95 -31.65 29.74
N MET A 163 37.35 -32.13 28.54
CA MET A 163 36.56 -32.56 27.38
C MET A 163 36.22 -31.55 26.27
N VAL A 164 36.46 -32.02 25.04
CA VAL A 164 36.53 -31.28 23.78
C VAL A 164 35.40 -31.71 22.85
N SER A 165 34.88 -30.78 22.05
CA SER A 165 34.30 -31.12 20.75
C SER A 165 34.76 -30.12 19.67
N ASN A 166 34.86 -30.57 18.42
CA ASN A 166 35.52 -29.81 17.35
C ASN A 166 34.62 -28.73 16.73
N GLY A 167 34.78 -27.48 17.16
CA GLY A 167 34.18 -26.31 16.51
C GLY A 167 35.12 -25.66 15.48
N LYS A 168 34.95 -25.95 14.17
CA LYS A 168 35.59 -25.18 13.10
C LYS A 168 34.93 -23.79 12.98
N THR A 169 35.39 -22.83 13.76
CA THR A 169 34.93 -21.42 13.69
C THR A 169 35.40 -20.75 12.40
N VAL A 170 34.59 -20.85 11.35
CA VAL A 170 34.74 -20.05 10.12
C VAL A 170 34.54 -18.58 10.49
N SER A 171 35.64 -17.86 10.64
CA SER A 171 35.59 -16.43 10.95
C SER A 171 35.04 -15.67 9.74
N HIS A 172 33.80 -15.19 9.85
CA HIS A 172 33.21 -14.27 8.89
C HIS A 172 33.99 -12.94 8.90
N LYS A 173 35.05 -12.88 8.07
CA LYS A 173 35.70 -11.62 7.71
C LYS A 173 34.62 -10.68 7.17
N LYS A 174 34.30 -9.62 7.92
CA LYS A 174 33.46 -8.52 7.42
C LYS A 174 34.05 -8.08 6.08
N LYS A 175 33.30 -8.25 4.99
CA LYS A 175 33.66 -7.65 3.70
C LYS A 175 33.88 -6.15 3.96
N ARG A 176 35.03 -5.62 3.54
CA ARG A 176 35.16 -4.16 3.44
C ARG A 176 34.07 -3.67 2.48
N PRO A 177 33.41 -2.53 2.75
CA PRO A 177 32.56 -1.92 1.73
C PRO A 177 33.43 -1.63 0.49
N PRO A 178 32.88 -1.75 -0.73
CA PRO A 178 33.61 -1.37 -1.93
C PRO A 178 33.93 0.14 -1.89
N ASP A 179 35.11 0.54 -2.36
CA ASP A 179 35.58 1.94 -2.38
C ASP A 179 34.91 2.78 -3.48
N ASN A 180 33.61 2.58 -3.70
CA ASN A 180 32.78 3.36 -4.60
C ASN A 180 31.66 4.02 -3.79
N PRO A 181 31.55 5.37 -3.74
CA PRO A 181 30.58 6.06 -2.90
C PRO A 181 29.16 5.93 -3.50
N SER A 182 28.48 4.82 -3.19
CA SER A 182 27.05 4.69 -3.46
C SER A 182 26.30 5.84 -2.80
N MET A 183 25.65 6.66 -3.62
CA MET A 183 24.98 7.87 -3.15
C MET A 183 23.93 7.48 -2.12
N GLN A 184 24.17 7.84 -0.85
CA GLN A 184 23.23 7.57 0.22
C GLN A 184 21.94 8.36 -0.08
N PRO A 185 20.79 7.69 -0.27
CA PRO A 185 19.58 8.37 -0.72
C PRO A 185 19.23 9.50 0.25
N SER A 186 18.76 10.63 -0.26
CA SER A 186 18.52 11.83 0.53
C SER A 186 17.42 11.59 1.56
N THR A 187 17.26 12.52 2.50
CA THR A 187 16.15 12.45 3.46
C THR A 187 14.78 12.58 2.76
N VAL A 188 14.74 13.15 1.56
CA VAL A 188 13.53 13.24 0.72
C VAL A 188 13.27 11.90 0.05
N ASP A 189 14.27 11.27 -0.56
CA ASP A 189 14.12 9.97 -1.25
C ASP A 189 13.70 8.88 -0.25
N LYS A 190 14.28 8.91 0.96
CA LYS A 190 13.90 8.04 2.08
C LYS A 190 12.48 8.29 2.61
N PHE A 191 11.95 9.50 2.44
CA PHE A 191 10.55 9.80 2.73
C PHE A 191 9.64 9.30 1.60
N ILE A 192 9.95 9.63 0.35
CA ILE A 192 9.19 9.24 -0.86
C ILE A 192 9.11 7.71 -1.00
N GLY A 193 10.25 7.02 -0.92
CA GLY A 193 10.31 5.56 -0.90
C GLY A 193 9.49 4.99 0.25
N GLY A 194 9.65 5.51 1.46
CA GLY A 194 8.87 5.07 2.63
C GLY A 194 7.35 5.29 2.53
N VAL A 195 6.87 6.21 1.69
CA VAL A 195 5.44 6.35 1.34
C VAL A 195 5.04 5.25 0.35
N TRP A 196 5.84 5.05 -0.72
CA TRP A 196 5.57 4.01 -1.72
C TRP A 196 5.62 2.59 -1.12
N ASP A 197 6.63 2.27 -0.33
CA ASP A 197 6.77 1.01 0.42
C ASP A 197 5.52 0.75 1.27
N SER A 198 5.03 1.77 1.98
CA SER A 198 3.84 1.67 2.82
C SER A 198 2.59 1.39 2.00
N ILE A 199 2.40 2.07 0.85
CA ILE A 199 1.29 1.84 -0.08
C ILE A 199 1.36 0.41 -0.67
N TYR A 200 2.51 -0.06 -1.16
CA TYR A 200 2.60 -1.37 -1.80
C TYR A 200 2.82 -2.55 -0.83
N SER A 201 3.07 -2.30 0.46
CA SER A 201 3.28 -3.35 1.49
C SER A 201 2.09 -4.28 1.77
N GLY A 202 0.93 -4.06 1.14
CA GLY A 202 -0.26 -4.91 1.30
C GLY A 202 -0.93 -4.86 2.68
N ILE A 203 -0.41 -4.04 3.59
CA ILE A 203 -0.98 -3.73 4.91
C ILE A 203 -2.22 -2.86 4.71
N LYS A 204 -3.41 -3.39 5.01
CA LYS A 204 -4.65 -2.59 5.02
C LYS A 204 -4.51 -1.41 5.99
N LEU A 205 -5.02 -0.25 5.57
CA LEU A 205 -5.39 0.85 6.45
C LEU A 205 -6.92 1.01 6.45
N ASP A 206 -7.56 0.33 7.39
CA ASP A 206 -9.01 0.33 7.57
C ASP A 206 -9.34 0.83 9.00
N PRO A 207 -10.24 1.80 9.21
CA PRO A 207 -10.65 2.19 10.56
C PRO A 207 -11.39 1.08 11.31
N VAL A 208 -12.01 0.11 10.62
CA VAL A 208 -12.66 -1.04 11.28
C VAL A 208 -11.64 -1.95 11.95
N ASP A 209 -10.46 -2.15 11.33
CA ASP A 209 -9.30 -2.81 11.96
C ASP A 209 -8.90 -2.12 13.29
N VAL A 210 -9.30 -0.87 13.56
CA VAL A 210 -9.05 -0.18 14.85
C VAL A 210 -10.16 -0.42 15.86
N VAL A 211 -11.43 -0.41 15.44
CA VAL A 211 -12.59 -0.56 16.33
C VAL A 211 -12.69 -1.98 16.88
N GLU A 212 -12.52 -3.00 16.03
CA GLU A 212 -12.60 -4.41 16.41
C GLU A 212 -11.53 -4.78 17.46
N GLN A 213 -10.31 -4.27 17.32
CA GLN A 213 -9.23 -4.55 18.27
C GLN A 213 -9.47 -3.95 19.66
N TRP A 214 -10.15 -2.79 19.73
CA TRP A 214 -10.49 -2.18 21.01
C TRP A 214 -11.48 -3.06 21.79
N GLN A 215 -12.45 -3.66 21.09
CA GLN A 215 -13.45 -4.57 21.65
C GLN A 215 -12.88 -5.98 21.98
N ALA A 216 -11.68 -6.31 21.49
CA ALA A 216 -11.06 -7.62 21.68
C ALA A 216 -10.34 -7.81 23.03
N ILE A 217 -10.20 -6.75 23.83
CA ILE A 217 -9.49 -6.75 25.14
C ILE A 217 -10.46 -6.95 26.32
N GLU A 218 -11.75 -6.64 26.15
CA GLU A 218 -12.72 -6.64 27.25
C GLU A 218 -13.44 -8.00 27.43
N SER A 219 -13.13 -8.67 28.54
CA SER A 219 -14.08 -9.28 29.50
C SER A 219 -13.38 -10.33 30.37
N ASN A 220 -12.68 -11.29 29.73
CA ASN A 220 -12.22 -12.53 30.39
C ASN A 220 -10.68 -12.69 30.48
N GLY A 221 -9.91 -11.64 30.22
CA GLY A 221 -8.44 -11.65 30.41
C GLY A 221 -7.62 -12.45 29.38
N GLN A 222 -8.26 -13.10 28.40
CA GLN A 222 -7.60 -13.56 27.17
C GLN A 222 -8.07 -12.71 25.98
N PRO A 223 -7.20 -12.41 24.98
CA PRO A 223 -7.61 -11.64 23.81
C PRO A 223 -8.64 -12.41 22.99
N ARG A 224 -9.84 -11.85 22.79
CA ARG A 224 -10.88 -12.43 21.91
C ARG A 224 -10.35 -12.73 20.51
N LEU A 225 -9.38 -11.92 20.07
CA LEU A 225 -8.68 -12.06 18.79
C LEU A 225 -8.10 -13.46 18.52
N LEU A 226 -7.73 -14.21 19.56
CA LEU A 226 -7.25 -15.59 19.40
C LEU A 226 -8.40 -16.56 19.09
N MET A 227 -9.61 -16.34 19.63
CA MET A 227 -10.80 -17.14 19.36
C MET A 227 -11.50 -16.75 18.05
N GLU A 228 -11.54 -15.46 17.72
CA GLU A 228 -12.01 -14.98 16.40
C GLU A 228 -11.13 -15.50 15.27
N THR A 229 -9.81 -15.63 15.51
CA THR A 229 -8.90 -16.31 14.58
C THR A 229 -9.33 -17.75 14.32
N ASP A 230 -9.84 -18.47 15.32
CA ASP A 230 -10.34 -19.85 15.15
C ASP A 230 -11.64 -19.90 14.30
N TYR A 231 -12.49 -18.86 14.34
CA TYR A 231 -13.66 -18.73 13.45
C TYR A 231 -13.29 -18.34 12.01
N GLU A 232 -12.33 -17.43 11.81
CA GLU A 232 -11.78 -17.17 10.47
C GLU A 232 -11.06 -18.39 9.89
N LEU A 233 -10.38 -19.20 10.73
CA LEU A 233 -9.74 -20.45 10.34
C LEU A 233 -10.74 -21.52 9.87
N ALA A 234 -12.00 -21.45 10.28
CA ALA A 234 -13.06 -22.33 9.75
C ALA A 234 -13.30 -22.09 8.25
N ASN A 235 -13.19 -20.83 7.80
CA ASN A 235 -13.42 -20.41 6.41
C ASN A 235 -12.14 -20.38 5.54
N ILE A 236 -11.05 -20.98 6.03
CA ILE A 236 -9.75 -21.06 5.35
C ILE A 236 -9.45 -22.52 4.96
N SER A 237 -8.87 -22.73 3.77
CA SER A 237 -8.52 -24.06 3.24
C SER A 237 -7.60 -24.85 4.18
N GLU A 238 -7.75 -26.17 4.21
CA GLU A 238 -7.07 -27.06 5.16
C GLU A 238 -5.53 -26.90 5.15
N GLU A 239 -4.94 -26.73 3.96
CA GLU A 239 -3.52 -26.44 3.75
C GLU A 239 -3.02 -25.26 4.61
N LYS A 240 -3.80 -24.17 4.65
CA LYS A 240 -3.49 -22.96 5.42
C LYS A 240 -3.84 -23.11 6.89
N ARG A 241 -4.86 -23.91 7.24
CA ARG A 241 -5.18 -24.23 8.64
C ARG A 241 -3.98 -24.89 9.32
N GLY A 242 -3.39 -25.90 8.69
CA GLY A 242 -2.16 -26.56 9.14
C GLY A 242 -0.86 -25.73 9.04
N VAL A 243 -0.92 -24.44 8.70
CA VAL A 243 0.20 -23.47 8.81
C VAL A 243 0.00 -22.53 10.00
N ILE A 244 -1.25 -22.28 10.39
CA ILE A 244 -1.62 -21.40 11.51
C ILE A 244 -1.78 -22.21 12.81
N GLU A 245 -2.01 -23.52 12.70
CA GLU A 245 -2.05 -24.51 13.77
C GLU A 245 -0.79 -24.45 14.67
N GLY A 246 -1.00 -24.02 15.92
CA GLY A 246 0.05 -23.84 16.92
C GLY A 246 0.23 -22.40 17.39
N MET A 247 1.06 -22.19 18.42
CA MET A 247 1.23 -20.86 19.02
C MET A 247 1.89 -19.86 18.06
N PHE A 248 2.89 -20.29 17.28
CA PHE A 248 3.59 -19.42 16.33
C PHE A 248 2.65 -18.86 15.24
N GLY A 249 1.82 -19.72 14.65
CA GLY A 249 0.85 -19.31 13.62
C GLY A 249 -0.15 -18.26 14.14
N ARG A 250 -0.78 -18.53 15.28
CA ARG A 250 -1.69 -17.56 15.93
C ARG A 250 -1.00 -16.27 16.35
N MET A 251 0.23 -16.34 16.88
CA MET A 251 1.02 -15.15 17.21
C MET A 251 1.42 -14.33 15.99
N ASN A 252 1.64 -14.94 14.82
CA ASN A 252 1.87 -14.22 13.57
C ASN A 252 0.61 -13.44 13.12
N VAL A 253 -0.58 -14.04 13.24
CA VAL A 253 -1.86 -13.37 12.95
C VAL A 253 -2.11 -12.19 13.91
N LEU A 254 -1.94 -12.41 15.22
CA LEU A 254 -2.07 -11.37 16.24
C LEU A 254 -1.07 -10.22 16.03
N THR A 255 0.21 -10.54 15.82
CA THR A 255 1.27 -9.54 15.57
C THR A 255 0.96 -8.72 14.31
N ARG A 256 0.42 -9.35 13.26
CA ARG A 256 -0.04 -8.67 12.04
C ARG A 256 -1.19 -7.70 12.34
N ARG A 257 -2.29 -8.17 12.94
CA ARG A 257 -3.48 -7.36 13.29
C ARG A 257 -3.10 -6.13 14.15
N ILE A 258 -2.32 -6.33 15.22
CA ILE A 258 -1.84 -5.24 16.09
C ILE A 258 -0.91 -4.26 15.36
N SER A 259 -0.05 -4.74 14.46
CA SER A 259 0.84 -3.87 13.66
C SER A 259 0.09 -3.03 12.63
N GLN A 260 -0.96 -3.58 12.00
CA GLN A 260 -1.85 -2.85 11.09
C GLN A 260 -2.59 -1.74 11.86
N THR A 261 -3.17 -2.09 13.00
CA THR A 261 -3.93 -1.20 13.88
C THR A 261 -3.08 -0.07 14.44
N SER A 262 -1.87 -0.39 14.91
CA SER A 262 -0.90 0.63 15.37
C SER A 262 -0.53 1.60 14.24
N ARG A 263 -0.44 1.14 12.98
CA ARG A 263 -0.23 2.01 11.83
C ARG A 263 -1.46 2.90 11.56
N ALA A 264 -2.67 2.35 11.59
CA ALA A 264 -3.91 3.12 11.39
C ALA A 264 -4.12 4.19 12.47
N CYS A 265 -3.89 3.86 13.76
CA CYS A 265 -3.90 4.83 14.85
C CYS A 265 -2.85 5.94 14.67
N ARG A 266 -1.65 5.59 14.19
CA ARG A 266 -0.61 6.58 13.86
C ARG A 266 -0.99 7.46 12.68
N SER A 267 -1.67 6.93 11.66
CA SER A 267 -2.22 7.72 10.56
C SER A 267 -3.30 8.70 11.06
N LEU A 268 -4.22 8.27 11.94
CA LEU A 268 -5.19 9.15 12.61
C LEU A 268 -4.50 10.24 13.43
N GLU A 269 -3.46 9.90 14.20
CA GLU A 269 -2.68 10.86 14.99
C GLU A 269 -2.14 12.01 14.10
N VAL A 270 -1.50 11.68 12.98
CA VAL A 270 -0.91 12.70 12.10
C VAL A 270 -1.94 13.47 11.28
N ILE A 271 -3.08 12.86 10.92
CA ILE A 271 -4.23 13.56 10.31
C ILE A 271 -4.72 14.65 11.26
N VAL A 272 -5.04 14.29 12.51
CA VAL A 272 -5.57 15.21 13.52
C VAL A 272 -4.54 16.30 13.85
N GLN A 273 -3.25 15.96 13.96
CA GLN A 273 -2.19 16.94 14.25
C GLN A 273 -1.96 17.93 13.09
N ALA A 274 -2.01 17.48 11.83
CA ALA A 274 -1.90 18.36 10.65
C ALA A 274 -3.13 19.27 10.48
N TYR A 275 -4.32 18.76 10.82
CA TYR A 275 -5.57 19.52 10.78
C TYR A 275 -5.71 20.50 11.95
N TRP A 276 -5.26 20.14 13.15
CA TRP A 276 -5.20 21.06 14.28
C TRP A 276 -4.34 22.29 13.96
N VAL A 277 -3.21 22.11 13.25
CA VAL A 277 -2.39 23.23 12.77
C VAL A 277 -3.14 24.14 11.79
N HIS A 278 -3.97 23.59 10.91
CA HIS A 278 -4.83 24.35 10.00
C HIS A 278 -5.86 25.19 10.79
N CYS A 279 -6.55 24.58 11.76
CA CYS A 279 -7.51 25.28 12.62
C CYS A 279 -6.84 26.37 13.48
N PHE A 280 -5.63 26.11 13.99
CA PHE A 280 -4.84 27.10 14.71
C PHE A 280 -4.51 28.33 13.85
N ASP A 281 -4.11 28.14 12.58
CA ASP A 281 -3.83 29.27 11.69
C ASP A 281 -5.09 30.09 11.39
N GLY A 282 -6.21 29.42 11.07
CA GLY A 282 -7.49 30.11 10.86
C GLY A 282 -7.93 30.92 12.08
N HIS A 283 -7.75 30.39 13.30
CA HIS A 283 -8.04 31.11 14.55
C HIS A 283 -7.10 32.30 14.79
N VAL A 284 -5.80 32.16 14.48
CA VAL A 284 -4.85 33.29 14.53
C VAL A 284 -5.23 34.39 13.54
N GLU A 285 -5.76 34.03 12.37
CA GLU A 285 -6.18 35.01 11.36
C GLU A 285 -7.51 35.69 11.71
N GLN A 286 -8.47 34.96 12.29
CA GLN A 286 -9.69 35.53 12.88
C GLN A 286 -9.37 36.52 14.01
N LEU A 287 -8.49 36.15 14.94
CA LEU A 287 -8.01 37.06 15.99
C LEU A 287 -7.25 38.26 15.40
N ALA A 288 -6.45 38.06 14.35
CA ALA A 288 -5.66 39.11 13.71
C ALA A 288 -6.50 40.19 13.00
N ALA A 289 -7.77 39.92 12.70
CA ALA A 289 -8.72 40.95 12.23
C ALA A 289 -9.04 42.01 13.30
N SER A 290 -8.77 41.71 14.59
CA SER A 290 -9.07 42.59 15.73
C SER A 290 -7.83 43.13 16.47
N MET A 291 -6.64 42.56 16.23
CA MET A 291 -5.41 42.91 16.93
C MET A 291 -4.16 42.53 16.13
N PRO A 292 -2.97 43.10 16.42
CA PRO A 292 -1.73 42.75 15.71
C PRO A 292 -1.44 41.24 15.69
N ARG A 293 -0.98 40.70 14.55
CA ARG A 293 -0.84 39.24 14.32
C ARG A 293 0.02 38.52 15.38
N ASP A 294 1.04 39.17 15.94
CA ASP A 294 1.83 38.61 17.04
C ASP A 294 1.07 38.51 18.38
N LYS A 295 0.15 39.45 18.63
CA LYS A 295 -0.74 39.40 19.80
C LYS A 295 -1.79 38.30 19.61
N ALA A 296 -2.41 38.26 18.43
CA ALA A 296 -3.35 37.20 18.04
C ALA A 296 -2.72 35.80 18.19
N LYS A 297 -1.50 35.63 17.70
CA LYS A 297 -0.72 34.37 17.83
C LYS A 297 -0.42 34.01 19.28
N LYS A 298 -0.03 34.97 20.12
CA LYS A 298 0.17 34.75 21.57
C LYS A 298 -1.14 34.36 22.28
N THR A 299 -2.26 35.00 21.95
CA THR A 299 -3.58 34.65 22.48
C THR A 299 -3.99 33.23 22.09
N ALA A 300 -3.89 32.85 20.81
CA ALA A 300 -4.20 31.51 20.34
C ALA A 300 -3.32 30.42 20.99
N ILE A 301 -2.02 30.68 21.16
CA ILE A 301 -1.11 29.79 21.89
C ILE A 301 -1.53 29.67 23.36
N SER A 302 -1.89 30.79 24.01
CA SER A 302 -2.32 30.78 25.41
C SER A 302 -3.63 30.01 25.63
N GLN A 303 -4.56 30.06 24.67
CA GLN A 303 -5.81 29.29 24.72
C GLN A 303 -5.49 27.79 24.55
N ALA A 304 -4.77 27.43 23.49
CA ALA A 304 -4.38 26.03 23.25
C ALA A 304 -3.55 25.41 24.40
N CYS A 305 -2.72 26.19 25.10
CA CYS A 305 -2.00 25.71 26.28
C CYS A 305 -2.92 25.34 27.46
N ILE A 306 -4.07 26.00 27.60
CA ILE A 306 -5.10 25.64 28.59
C ILE A 306 -5.77 24.34 28.15
N ASP A 307 -6.21 24.25 26.90
CA ASP A 307 -6.93 23.09 26.36
C ASP A 307 -6.09 21.80 26.37
N PHE A 308 -4.80 21.89 26.05
CA PHE A 308 -3.86 20.76 26.13
C PHE A 308 -3.32 20.50 27.55
N ASN A 309 -3.51 21.43 28.49
CA ASN A 309 -2.83 21.45 29.79
C ASN A 309 -1.28 21.32 29.66
N TRP A 310 -0.69 22.06 28.71
CA TRP A 310 0.74 22.01 28.38
C TRP A 310 1.41 23.38 28.53
N SER A 311 2.69 23.41 28.89
CA SER A 311 3.45 24.66 28.85
C SER A 311 3.62 25.19 27.42
N GLU A 312 3.78 26.51 27.29
CA GLU A 312 4.03 27.17 26.00
C GLU A 312 5.27 26.60 25.28
N LYS A 313 6.25 26.08 26.04
CA LYS A 313 7.46 25.42 25.51
C LYS A 313 7.12 24.06 24.89
N GLU A 314 6.28 23.26 25.53
CA GLU A 314 5.89 21.94 25.04
C GLU A 314 4.98 22.04 23.81
N LEU A 315 3.98 22.94 23.85
CA LEU A 315 3.11 23.18 22.70
C LEU A 315 3.91 23.65 21.48
N ARG A 316 4.79 24.66 21.61
CA ARG A 316 5.66 25.09 20.49
C ARG A 316 6.56 23.97 19.96
N ASN A 317 7.11 23.12 20.84
CA ASN A 317 7.94 21.98 20.44
C ASN A 317 7.16 20.91 19.65
N LYS A 318 5.90 20.63 20.05
CA LYS A 318 5.00 19.73 19.32
C LYS A 318 4.56 20.34 18.00
N MET A 319 4.08 21.59 18.03
CA MET A 319 3.67 22.36 16.86
C MET A 319 4.76 22.44 15.79
N GLY A 320 6.04 22.60 16.14
CA GLY A 320 7.14 22.65 15.17
C GLY A 320 7.24 21.39 14.29
N ILE A 321 6.81 20.24 14.81
CA ILE A 321 6.78 18.95 14.09
C ILE A 321 5.44 18.79 13.36
N TRP A 322 4.33 19.16 13.99
CA TRP A 322 2.98 19.14 13.38
C TRP A 322 2.86 20.07 12.18
N ARG A 323 3.59 21.20 12.18
CA ARG A 323 3.80 22.06 11.01
C ARG A 323 4.38 21.27 9.85
N GLY A 324 5.36 20.40 10.10
CA GLY A 324 5.92 19.53 9.06
C GLY A 324 4.87 18.57 8.47
N TYR A 325 3.97 18.04 9.30
CA TYR A 325 2.85 17.19 8.83
C TYR A 325 1.85 18.00 7.99
N HIS A 326 1.55 19.24 8.42
CA HIS A 326 0.72 20.18 7.68
C HIS A 326 1.34 20.53 6.31
N ASP A 327 2.61 20.92 6.25
CA ASP A 327 3.31 21.26 5.00
C ASP A 327 3.29 20.07 4.02
N ILE A 328 3.58 18.85 4.49
CA ILE A 328 3.50 17.62 3.68
C ILE A 328 2.08 17.42 3.14
N ARG A 329 1.05 17.61 3.97
CA ARG A 329 -0.36 17.54 3.53
C ARG A 329 -0.70 18.58 2.48
N GLN A 330 -0.20 19.81 2.59
CA GLN A 330 -0.47 20.88 1.63
C GLN A 330 0.14 20.58 0.26
N HIS A 331 1.38 20.10 0.22
CA HIS A 331 2.10 19.87 -1.03
C HIS A 331 1.87 18.47 -1.62
N GLY A 332 1.98 17.41 -0.82
CA GLY A 332 1.82 16.00 -1.24
C GLY A 332 0.41 15.42 -1.09
N GLY A 333 -0.54 16.17 -0.55
CA GLY A 333 -1.90 15.69 -0.27
C GLY A 333 -1.96 14.75 0.95
N TRP A 334 -3.15 14.23 1.23
CA TRP A 334 -3.37 13.35 2.39
C TRP A 334 -2.65 11.99 2.27
N ALA A 335 -2.56 11.41 1.06
CA ALA A 335 -1.90 10.12 0.85
C ALA A 335 -0.41 10.15 1.28
N ALA A 336 0.30 11.23 0.96
CA ALA A 336 1.70 11.43 1.36
C ALA A 336 1.90 11.45 2.88
N LEU A 337 0.90 11.88 3.65
CA LEU A 337 0.96 11.92 5.11
C LEU A 337 0.46 10.63 5.76
N VAL A 338 -0.66 10.08 5.27
CA VAL A 338 -1.30 8.87 5.83
C VAL A 338 -0.42 7.63 5.68
N PHE A 339 0.24 7.48 4.53
CA PHE A 339 1.12 6.36 4.25
C PHE A 339 2.58 6.61 4.64
N ALA A 340 2.91 7.76 5.23
CA ALA A 340 4.28 8.08 5.61
C ALA A 340 4.90 7.06 6.59
N GLY A 341 6.02 6.47 6.19
CA GLY A 341 6.76 5.50 7.01
C GLY A 341 7.31 6.08 8.32
N MET A 342 7.88 5.20 9.16
CA MET A 342 8.34 5.52 10.52
C MET A 342 9.29 6.73 10.63
N GLY A 343 9.99 7.08 9.55
CA GLY A 343 10.88 8.24 9.45
C GLY A 343 10.19 9.62 9.46
N LEU A 344 8.86 9.71 9.27
CA LEU A 344 8.10 10.97 9.20
C LEU A 344 8.44 11.96 10.34
N TYR A 345 8.45 11.49 11.59
CA TYR A 345 8.79 12.32 12.75
C TYR A 345 10.19 12.93 12.63
N ARG A 346 11.17 12.16 12.13
CA ARG A 346 12.55 12.61 11.95
C ARG A 346 12.66 13.65 10.84
N PHE A 347 11.96 13.43 9.73
CA PHE A 347 11.90 14.34 8.58
C PHE A 347 11.33 15.71 9.02
N CYS A 348 10.17 15.70 9.68
CA CYS A 348 9.48 16.90 10.14
C CYS A 348 10.13 17.60 11.34
N LYS A 349 10.87 16.88 12.19
CA LYS A 349 11.61 17.48 13.32
C LYS A 349 12.84 18.27 12.90
N TYR A 350 13.59 17.77 11.91
CA TYR A 350 14.84 18.41 11.50
C TYR A 350 14.67 19.38 10.34
N ARG A 351 13.62 19.25 9.51
CA ARG A 351 13.23 20.18 8.42
C ARG A 351 14.32 20.53 7.39
N VAL A 352 15.46 19.83 7.38
CA VAL A 352 16.63 20.11 6.51
C VAL A 352 16.27 20.15 5.02
N SER A 353 15.25 19.40 4.61
CA SER A 353 14.77 19.32 3.22
C SER A 353 13.44 20.04 3.00
N PHE A 354 13.00 20.94 3.89
CA PHE A 354 11.74 21.67 3.70
C PHE A 354 12.00 22.93 2.86
N ASN A 355 12.20 22.70 1.55
CA ASN A 355 12.48 23.70 0.52
C ASN A 355 11.50 23.58 -0.66
N GLU A 356 11.43 24.61 -1.51
CA GLU A 356 10.46 24.68 -2.61
C GLU A 356 10.66 23.59 -3.67
N GLU A 357 11.90 23.13 -3.86
CA GLU A 357 12.28 21.97 -4.68
C GLU A 357 11.60 20.69 -4.17
N THR A 358 11.77 20.36 -2.89
CA THR A 358 11.12 19.20 -2.25
C THR A 358 9.61 19.31 -2.32
N PHE A 359 9.05 20.49 -2.04
CA PHE A 359 7.61 20.72 -2.19
C PHE A 359 7.15 20.62 -3.66
N GLY A 360 8.00 20.94 -4.63
CA GLY A 360 7.81 20.66 -6.05
C GLY A 360 7.64 19.17 -6.30
N THR A 361 8.58 18.36 -5.81
CA THR A 361 8.51 16.89 -5.89
C THR A 361 7.31 16.29 -5.16
N LEU A 362 6.93 16.83 -4.00
CA LEU A 362 5.70 16.38 -3.31
C LEU A 362 4.44 16.67 -4.12
N ARG A 363 4.31 17.86 -4.71
CA ARG A 363 3.21 18.20 -5.64
C ARG A 363 3.22 17.27 -6.86
N ALA A 364 4.40 16.98 -7.40
CA ALA A 364 4.59 16.10 -8.55
C ALA A 364 4.22 14.62 -8.31
N LEU A 365 4.23 14.18 -7.06
CA LEU A 365 3.84 12.82 -6.67
C LEU A 365 2.43 12.73 -6.07
N ARG A 366 1.78 13.85 -5.76
CA ARG A 366 0.48 13.90 -5.08
C ARG A 366 -0.58 13.01 -5.73
N HIS A 367 -0.92 13.24 -7.00
CA HIS A 367 -1.97 12.46 -7.66
C HIS A 367 -1.55 11.01 -7.94
N ARG A 368 -0.24 10.75 -8.06
CA ARG A 368 0.32 9.40 -8.15
C ARG A 368 0.13 8.61 -6.85
N TRP A 369 0.35 9.23 -5.69
CA TRP A 369 0.07 8.64 -4.38
C TRP A 369 -1.43 8.51 -4.11
N GLU A 370 -2.24 9.51 -4.46
CA GLU A 370 -3.72 9.45 -4.33
C GLU A 370 -4.31 8.29 -5.17
N LEU A 371 -3.83 8.07 -6.41
CA LEU A 371 -4.23 6.94 -7.26
C LEU A 371 -3.91 5.59 -6.63
N ALA A 372 -2.66 5.39 -6.21
CA ALA A 372 -2.24 4.12 -5.63
C ALA A 372 -2.90 3.87 -4.25
N ALA A 373 -3.13 4.91 -3.46
CA ALA A 373 -3.87 4.78 -2.20
C ALA A 373 -5.33 4.36 -2.45
N ASP A 374 -6.05 5.04 -3.36
CA ASP A 374 -7.48 4.80 -3.61
C ASP A 374 -7.77 3.42 -4.24
N THR A 375 -6.89 2.97 -5.14
CA THR A 375 -7.06 1.69 -5.84
C THR A 375 -6.57 0.49 -5.01
N LEU A 376 -5.50 0.65 -4.22
CA LEU A 376 -4.90 -0.45 -3.45
C LEU A 376 -5.41 -0.55 -1.99
N HIS A 377 -5.93 0.54 -1.42
CA HIS A 377 -6.48 0.59 -0.06
C HIS A 377 -7.88 1.21 -0.02
N PRO A 378 -8.93 0.56 -0.56
CA PRO A 378 -10.21 1.21 -0.84
C PRO A 378 -10.94 1.94 0.31
N ARG A 379 -10.51 1.72 1.57
CA ARG A 379 -11.07 2.32 2.78
C ARG A 379 -10.17 3.35 3.48
N TRP A 380 -8.95 3.62 2.99
CA TRP A 380 -7.99 4.50 3.69
C TRP A 380 -8.56 5.90 3.98
N ARG A 381 -9.39 6.42 3.07
CA ARG A 381 -10.04 7.74 3.21
C ARG A 381 -11.05 7.82 4.34
N GLN A 382 -11.56 6.70 4.85
CA GLN A 382 -12.44 6.70 6.02
C GLN A 382 -11.70 7.24 7.27
N LEU A 383 -10.37 7.14 7.31
CA LEU A 383 -9.53 7.81 8.34
C LEU A 383 -9.64 9.34 8.31
N LEU A 384 -10.00 9.95 7.17
CA LEU A 384 -10.18 11.40 7.04
C LEU A 384 -11.52 11.88 7.61
N GLY A 385 -12.48 10.97 7.86
CA GLY A 385 -13.78 11.32 8.43
C GLY A 385 -13.70 11.97 9.81
N ILE A 386 -12.66 11.65 10.61
CA ILE A 386 -12.42 12.22 11.95
C ILE A 386 -12.20 13.74 11.95
N ILE A 387 -11.86 14.34 10.80
CA ILE A 387 -11.72 15.79 10.61
C ILE A 387 -12.77 16.39 9.66
N GLY A 388 -13.82 15.64 9.32
CA GLY A 388 -14.78 16.03 8.28
C GLY A 388 -14.18 16.05 6.86
N GLY A 389 -13.10 15.30 6.62
CA GLY A 389 -12.42 15.23 5.33
C GLY A 389 -13.12 14.29 4.32
N PRO A 390 -12.75 14.37 3.03
CA PRO A 390 -13.40 13.60 1.97
C PRO A 390 -13.12 12.10 2.09
N THR A 391 -14.17 11.33 2.41
CA THR A 391 -14.13 9.87 2.58
C THR A 391 -14.27 9.11 1.26
N GLU A 392 -14.82 9.74 0.22
CA GLU A 392 -15.00 9.14 -1.11
C GLU A 392 -13.69 8.99 -1.88
N ARG A 393 -13.56 7.87 -2.60
CA ARG A 393 -12.42 7.60 -3.49
C ARG A 393 -12.52 8.45 -4.75
N LYS A 394 -11.39 9.00 -5.18
CA LYS A 394 -11.25 9.68 -6.47
C LYS A 394 -11.03 8.69 -7.61
N TYR A 395 -10.30 7.61 -7.32
CA TYR A 395 -9.96 6.58 -8.30
C TYR A 395 -10.51 5.20 -7.88
N THR A 396 -11.00 4.42 -8.83
CA THR A 396 -11.69 3.14 -8.61
C THR A 396 -11.28 2.12 -9.68
N GLY A 397 -11.67 0.84 -9.55
CA GLY A 397 -11.16 -0.22 -10.43
C GLY A 397 -9.71 -0.59 -10.13
N HIS A 398 -8.97 -1.10 -11.11
CA HIS A 398 -7.57 -1.49 -10.98
C HIS A 398 -6.65 -0.26 -11.04
N SER A 399 -5.53 -0.29 -10.31
CA SER A 399 -4.43 0.69 -10.40
C SER A 399 -3.88 0.95 -11.81
N HIS A 400 -4.17 0.08 -12.79
CA HIS A 400 -3.69 0.16 -14.17
C HIS A 400 -4.79 0.49 -15.18
N ASP A 401 -6.03 0.70 -14.71
CA ASP A 401 -7.10 1.35 -15.48
C ASP A 401 -6.92 2.87 -15.59
N TRP A 402 -5.85 3.39 -14.97
CA TRP A 402 -5.51 4.80 -14.87
C TRP A 402 -4.10 5.06 -15.36
N VAL A 403 -3.94 6.15 -16.11
CA VAL A 403 -2.67 6.61 -16.68
C VAL A 403 -2.31 7.93 -16.00
N VAL A 404 -1.19 7.98 -15.28
CA VAL A 404 -0.71 9.23 -14.66
C VAL A 404 -0.09 10.12 -15.74
N GLY A 405 -0.45 11.40 -15.76
CA GLY A 405 0.01 12.36 -16.78
C GLY A 405 1.39 12.97 -16.47
N SER A 406 1.55 14.25 -16.82
CA SER A 406 2.71 15.06 -16.40
C SER A 406 2.66 15.38 -14.90
N THR A 407 3.65 16.12 -14.40
CA THR A 407 3.84 16.38 -12.96
C THR A 407 2.71 17.12 -12.26
N PHE A 408 1.71 17.65 -12.96
CA PHE A 408 0.56 18.32 -12.33
C PHE A 408 -0.80 17.81 -12.82
N ASP A 409 -0.79 16.78 -13.68
CA ASP A 409 -2.03 16.23 -14.23
C ASP A 409 -2.65 15.21 -13.27
N GLU A 410 -3.98 15.15 -13.28
CA GLU A 410 -4.71 14.08 -12.64
C GLU A 410 -4.60 12.79 -13.47
N ALA A 411 -4.79 11.62 -12.84
CA ALA A 411 -4.74 10.37 -13.61
C ALA A 411 -6.00 10.23 -14.47
N ILE A 412 -5.83 9.92 -15.75
CA ILE A 412 -6.93 9.75 -16.72
C ILE A 412 -7.23 8.26 -16.95
N PRO A 413 -8.47 7.87 -17.29
CA PRO A 413 -8.79 6.47 -17.60
C PRO A 413 -7.97 5.95 -18.81
N LEU A 414 -7.65 4.65 -18.77
CA LEU A 414 -6.79 3.99 -19.76
C LEU A 414 -7.40 4.03 -21.18
N ALA A 415 -8.67 3.71 -21.34
CA ALA A 415 -9.28 3.51 -22.66
C ALA A 415 -9.25 4.75 -23.58
N PRO A 416 -9.59 5.97 -23.11
CA PRO A 416 -9.36 7.23 -23.85
C PRO A 416 -7.96 7.42 -24.44
N THR A 417 -6.93 6.84 -23.82
CA THR A 417 -5.54 6.94 -24.33
C THR A 417 -5.23 6.04 -25.53
N TYR A 418 -6.19 5.23 -25.99
CA TYR A 418 -6.07 4.33 -27.14
C TYR A 418 -7.13 4.54 -28.24
N TYR A 419 -8.22 5.28 -27.98
CA TYR A 419 -9.35 5.43 -28.93
C TYR A 419 -8.97 6.01 -30.31
N GLN A 420 -7.83 6.71 -30.45
CA GLN A 420 -7.33 7.17 -31.73
C GLN A 420 -6.77 6.06 -32.65
N TRP A 421 -6.62 4.83 -32.15
CA TRP A 421 -6.23 3.65 -32.94
C TRP A 421 -7.18 2.46 -32.80
N ASP A 422 -7.86 2.33 -31.65
CA ASP A 422 -8.84 1.28 -31.38
C ASP A 422 -10.05 1.94 -30.68
N PRO A 423 -11.06 2.43 -31.41
CA PRO A 423 -12.19 3.18 -30.83
C PRO A 423 -13.03 2.36 -29.84
N GLU A 424 -12.99 1.03 -29.98
CA GLU A 424 -13.64 0.08 -29.07
C GLU A 424 -12.67 -0.43 -28.00
N PHE A 425 -11.59 0.31 -27.68
CA PHE A 425 -10.55 -0.17 -26.76
C PHE A 425 -11.12 -0.59 -25.41
N SER A 426 -10.84 -1.84 -25.06
CA SER A 426 -11.15 -2.46 -23.77
C SER A 426 -9.94 -3.26 -23.31
N TYR A 427 -9.75 -3.35 -21.99
CA TYR A 427 -8.66 -4.11 -21.41
C TYR A 427 -9.06 -4.82 -20.12
N THR A 428 -8.84 -6.14 -20.06
CA THR A 428 -9.12 -6.98 -18.89
C THR A 428 -7.81 -7.36 -18.21
N HIS A 429 -7.65 -7.01 -16.93
CA HIS A 429 -6.51 -7.48 -16.15
C HIS A 429 -6.68 -8.93 -15.73
N LEU A 430 -5.62 -9.73 -15.84
CA LEU A 430 -5.57 -11.15 -15.55
C LEU A 430 -4.53 -11.46 -14.46
N GLU A 431 -4.87 -12.34 -13.52
CA GLU A 431 -3.93 -12.83 -12.51
C GLU A 431 -3.04 -13.97 -13.04
N GLU A 432 -3.54 -14.78 -13.99
CA GLU A 432 -2.79 -15.83 -14.69
C GLU A 432 -3.15 -15.84 -16.19
N SER A 433 -2.31 -16.50 -17.02
CA SER A 433 -2.53 -16.55 -18.48
C SER A 433 -3.55 -17.63 -18.86
N ILE A 434 -4.51 -17.24 -19.70
CA ILE A 434 -5.59 -18.09 -20.22
C ILE A 434 -5.12 -18.77 -21.52
N VAL A 435 -5.40 -20.07 -21.69
CA VAL A 435 -5.12 -20.80 -22.95
C VAL A 435 -6.23 -20.56 -23.96
N ASP A 436 -5.86 -20.42 -25.22
CA ASP A 436 -6.79 -20.22 -26.33
C ASP A 436 -7.34 -21.58 -26.80
N GLU A 437 -8.47 -21.99 -26.22
CA GLU A 437 -9.10 -23.31 -26.45
C GLU A 437 -9.44 -23.55 -27.94
N ASP A 438 -9.81 -22.51 -28.70
CA ASP A 438 -10.05 -22.59 -30.14
C ASP A 438 -8.79 -22.94 -30.96
N VAL A 439 -7.59 -22.72 -30.40
CA VAL A 439 -6.29 -22.95 -31.06
C VAL A 439 -5.59 -24.20 -30.52
N TRP A 440 -5.73 -24.50 -29.23
CA TRP A 440 -4.99 -25.57 -28.56
C TRP A 440 -5.85 -26.66 -27.92
N GLY A 441 -7.16 -26.45 -27.76
CA GLY A 441 -8.01 -27.31 -26.93
C GLY A 441 -7.51 -27.41 -25.49
N ASP A 442 -7.57 -28.61 -24.91
CA ASP A 442 -7.13 -28.89 -23.53
C ASP A 442 -5.59 -28.82 -23.32
N PHE A 443 -4.80 -28.55 -24.36
CA PHE A 443 -3.33 -28.56 -24.30
C PHE A 443 -2.74 -27.17 -24.02
N ASP A 444 -1.96 -27.05 -22.94
CA ASP A 444 -1.16 -25.84 -22.69
C ASP A 444 0.24 -25.97 -23.36
N PRO A 445 0.55 -25.20 -24.42
CA PRO A 445 1.83 -25.32 -25.14
C PRO A 445 3.05 -24.90 -24.31
N ARG A 446 2.83 -24.31 -23.13
CA ARG A 446 3.87 -23.97 -22.16
C ARG A 446 4.35 -25.18 -21.36
N ASP A 447 3.64 -26.31 -21.37
CA ASP A 447 4.04 -27.50 -20.64
C ASP A 447 5.40 -28.01 -21.13
N VAL A 448 6.30 -28.29 -20.20
CA VAL A 448 7.66 -28.80 -20.43
C VAL A 448 7.71 -30.26 -20.02
N ASP A 449 8.21 -31.13 -20.90
CA ASP A 449 8.26 -32.57 -20.63
C ASP A 449 9.37 -32.91 -19.62
N PHE A 450 8.98 -33.58 -18.55
CA PHE A 450 9.93 -34.19 -17.61
C PHE A 450 10.40 -35.51 -18.20
N HIS A 451 11.71 -35.64 -18.43
CA HIS A 451 12.31 -36.88 -18.91
C HIS A 451 11.95 -38.03 -17.95
N SER A 452 11.18 -39.00 -18.45
CA SER A 452 10.52 -40.03 -17.64
C SER A 452 11.52 -41.04 -17.07
N GLY A 453 12.02 -40.79 -15.86
CA GLY A 453 12.96 -41.68 -15.18
C GLY A 453 13.42 -41.24 -13.78
N THR A 454 13.21 -39.99 -13.36
CA THR A 454 13.54 -39.50 -12.01
C THR A 454 12.28 -39.14 -11.22
N GLU A 455 12.26 -39.48 -9.93
CA GLU A 455 11.14 -39.24 -9.01
C GLU A 455 10.97 -37.75 -8.62
N GLU A 456 11.79 -36.87 -9.19
CA GLU A 456 12.00 -35.49 -8.75
C GLU A 456 11.20 -34.48 -9.57
N LYS A 457 9.87 -34.66 -9.60
CA LYS A 457 8.95 -33.81 -10.37
C LYS A 457 9.03 -32.35 -9.89
N PHE A 458 9.12 -31.41 -10.84
CA PHE A 458 9.19 -29.96 -10.58
C PHE A 458 10.45 -29.43 -9.85
N LYS A 459 11.64 -30.02 -10.09
CA LYS A 459 12.90 -29.32 -9.75
C LYS A 459 13.14 -28.10 -10.65
N CYS A 460 13.68 -27.04 -10.04
CA CYS A 460 14.00 -25.79 -10.71
C CYS A 460 15.27 -25.91 -11.57
N ALA A 461 15.17 -25.68 -12.89
CA ALA A 461 16.32 -25.73 -13.79
C ALA A 461 17.42 -24.68 -13.47
N THR A 462 17.08 -23.59 -12.77
CA THR A 462 18.02 -22.49 -12.44
C THR A 462 18.83 -22.74 -11.17
N CYS A 463 18.28 -23.45 -10.18
CA CYS A 463 18.92 -23.64 -8.86
C CYS A 463 18.91 -25.08 -8.32
N GLY A 464 18.27 -26.04 -9.00
CA GLY A 464 18.16 -27.44 -8.58
C GLY A 464 17.11 -27.72 -7.49
N GLU A 465 16.60 -26.68 -6.83
CA GLU A 465 15.67 -26.78 -5.70
C GLU A 465 14.26 -27.20 -6.10
N GLN A 466 13.52 -27.79 -5.14
CA GLN A 466 12.15 -28.26 -5.32
C GLN A 466 11.16 -27.08 -5.43
N GLN A 467 10.35 -27.07 -6.48
CA GLN A 467 9.23 -26.13 -6.62
C GLN A 467 7.95 -26.75 -6.06
N SER A 468 7.12 -25.96 -5.37
CA SER A 468 5.76 -26.34 -4.97
C SER A 468 4.86 -25.10 -4.80
N HIS A 469 3.54 -25.32 -4.83
CA HIS A 469 2.58 -24.33 -4.34
C HIS A 469 2.52 -24.30 -2.81
N ASP A 470 2.77 -25.44 -2.13
CA ASP A 470 2.85 -25.50 -0.66
C ASP A 470 4.18 -24.88 -0.18
N PRO A 471 4.14 -23.82 0.66
CA PRO A 471 5.35 -23.22 1.25
C PRO A 471 6.18 -24.18 2.11
N LYS A 472 5.62 -25.29 2.60
CA LYS A 472 6.33 -26.33 3.36
C LYS A 472 7.19 -27.24 2.47
N LEU A 473 6.80 -27.40 1.20
CA LEU A 473 7.44 -28.31 0.24
C LEU A 473 8.31 -27.55 -0.80
N ASN A 474 8.13 -26.24 -0.92
CA ASN A 474 8.88 -25.40 -1.84
C ASN A 474 10.21 -24.92 -1.24
N THR A 475 11.34 -25.48 -1.68
CA THR A 475 12.68 -24.96 -1.37
C THR A 475 13.19 -23.94 -2.41
N CYS A 476 12.56 -23.88 -3.60
CA CYS A 476 12.94 -22.95 -4.65
C CYS A 476 12.71 -21.48 -4.28
N ALA A 477 13.80 -20.69 -4.27
CA ALA A 477 13.81 -19.25 -4.00
C ALA A 477 14.08 -18.38 -5.25
N CYS A 478 13.93 -18.91 -6.47
CA CYS A 478 14.01 -18.11 -7.69
C CYS A 478 12.75 -17.24 -7.86
N PHE A 479 12.95 -15.94 -8.11
CA PHE A 479 11.88 -14.93 -8.21
C PHE A 479 10.82 -15.04 -7.08
N PRO A 480 11.24 -14.97 -5.80
CA PRO A 480 10.41 -15.29 -4.63
C PRO A 480 9.28 -14.27 -4.38
N ASN A 481 9.27 -13.19 -5.16
CA ASN A 481 8.21 -12.19 -5.21
C ASN A 481 7.09 -12.52 -6.22
N LEU A 482 7.26 -13.51 -7.10
CA LEU A 482 6.23 -14.00 -8.04
C LEU A 482 5.83 -15.46 -7.76
N TYR A 483 6.77 -16.28 -7.27
CA TYR A 483 6.60 -17.73 -7.10
C TYR A 483 6.84 -18.16 -5.64
N GLY A 484 6.52 -19.42 -5.34
CA GLY A 484 6.55 -19.97 -3.97
C GLY A 484 5.52 -19.33 -3.03
N GLY A 485 5.79 -19.41 -1.72
CA GLY A 485 4.89 -18.94 -0.65
C GLY A 485 5.00 -17.45 -0.29
N THR A 486 6.02 -16.75 -0.79
CA THR A 486 6.35 -15.36 -0.39
C THR A 486 5.95 -14.31 -1.43
N LYS A 487 5.03 -14.66 -2.34
CA LYS A 487 4.61 -13.79 -3.45
C LYS A 487 4.30 -12.36 -2.97
N ALA A 488 4.94 -11.38 -3.58
CA ALA A 488 4.67 -9.98 -3.30
C ALA A 488 3.29 -9.63 -3.88
N ARG A 489 2.38 -9.24 -2.99
CA ARG A 489 0.95 -9.06 -3.31
C ARG A 489 0.69 -8.06 -4.43
N MET A 490 1.52 -7.02 -4.55
CA MET A 490 1.35 -5.91 -5.49
C MET A 490 2.73 -5.45 -5.97
N MET A 491 2.90 -5.18 -7.27
CA MET A 491 4.15 -4.63 -7.82
C MET A 491 4.17 -3.10 -7.75
N PRO A 492 5.26 -2.46 -7.29
CA PRO A 492 5.35 -1.00 -7.15
C PRO A 492 5.57 -0.30 -8.49
N VAL A 493 4.56 -0.33 -9.35
CA VAL A 493 4.54 0.28 -10.69
C VAL A 493 3.24 1.05 -10.95
N GLN A 494 3.27 1.95 -11.93
CA GLN A 494 2.11 2.66 -12.47
C GLN A 494 2.18 2.74 -14.00
N VAL A 495 1.02 2.88 -14.65
CA VAL A 495 0.96 3.26 -16.07
C VAL A 495 1.03 4.78 -16.16
N PHE A 496 1.88 5.32 -17.04
CA PHE A 496 2.06 6.77 -17.21
C PHE A 496 2.03 7.18 -18.68
N ARG A 497 1.78 8.48 -18.94
CA ARG A 497 1.81 9.04 -20.29
C ARG A 497 3.25 9.34 -20.71
N THR A 498 3.72 8.72 -21.79
CA THR A 498 5.07 9.00 -22.29
C THR A 498 5.13 10.38 -22.97
N PRO A 499 6.21 11.16 -22.77
CA PRO A 499 6.33 12.50 -23.34
C PRO A 499 6.74 12.49 -24.83
N ASN A 500 7.09 11.33 -25.39
CA ASN A 500 7.81 11.22 -26.66
C ASN A 500 7.10 10.34 -27.72
N GLY A 501 5.78 10.18 -27.62
CA GLY A 501 4.97 9.51 -28.64
C GLY A 501 4.84 7.99 -28.52
N LYS A 502 5.52 7.34 -27.56
CA LYS A 502 5.35 5.90 -27.23
C LYS A 502 3.99 5.56 -26.58
N ASN A 503 2.99 6.41 -26.75
CA ASN A 503 1.70 6.39 -26.05
C ASN A 503 1.85 6.35 -24.51
N ASN A 504 1.70 5.17 -23.91
CA ASN A 504 1.80 4.96 -22.46
C ASN A 504 3.01 4.08 -22.14
N GLY A 505 3.57 4.25 -20.95
CA GLY A 505 4.69 3.46 -20.44
C GLY A 505 4.39 2.90 -19.06
N LEU A 506 5.27 2.04 -18.56
CA LEU A 506 5.29 1.57 -17.18
C LEU A 506 6.39 2.29 -16.40
N ILE A 507 6.07 2.93 -15.28
CA ILE A 507 7.02 3.64 -14.42
C ILE A 507 7.17 2.93 -13.08
N ALA A 508 8.41 2.82 -12.60
CA ALA A 508 8.70 2.30 -11.26
C ALA A 508 8.32 3.32 -10.18
N CYS A 509 7.62 2.87 -9.13
CA CYS A 509 7.30 3.68 -7.94
C CYS A 509 8.35 3.49 -6.83
N ALA A 510 8.91 2.28 -6.72
CA ALA A 510 10.02 1.91 -5.84
C ALA A 510 11.14 1.27 -6.69
N PRO A 511 12.40 1.19 -6.22
CA PRO A 511 13.48 0.59 -7.00
C PRO A 511 13.34 -0.94 -7.06
N PHE A 512 13.79 -1.54 -8.16
CA PHE A 512 13.89 -2.99 -8.34
C PHE A 512 15.36 -3.38 -8.45
N GLU A 513 15.88 -4.14 -7.49
CA GLU A 513 17.27 -4.63 -7.50
C GLU A 513 17.57 -5.48 -8.75
N GLU A 514 18.84 -5.57 -9.15
CA GLU A 514 19.26 -6.41 -10.28
C GLU A 514 18.92 -7.89 -10.02
N GLY A 515 18.29 -8.55 -10.99
CA GLY A 515 17.78 -9.92 -10.85
C GLY A 515 16.41 -10.03 -10.17
N ALA A 516 15.85 -8.94 -9.63
CA ALA A 516 14.48 -8.96 -9.11
C ALA A 516 13.45 -9.02 -10.25
N ALA A 517 12.40 -9.83 -10.10
CA ALA A 517 11.33 -9.90 -11.09
C ALA A 517 10.36 -8.73 -10.95
N ILE A 518 9.94 -8.16 -12.08
CA ILE A 518 8.94 -7.07 -12.19
C ILE A 518 7.54 -7.65 -12.50
N GLY A 519 7.46 -8.84 -13.09
CA GLY A 519 6.21 -9.55 -13.34
C GLY A 519 6.37 -10.75 -14.28
N GLU A 520 5.37 -11.64 -14.31
CA GLU A 520 5.19 -12.62 -15.40
C GLU A 520 4.45 -11.94 -16.57
N PHE A 521 4.81 -12.26 -17.81
CA PHE A 521 4.14 -11.76 -19.02
C PHE A 521 2.83 -12.53 -19.26
N ILE A 522 1.77 -12.06 -18.61
CA ILE A 522 0.47 -12.73 -18.56
C ILE A 522 -0.44 -12.27 -19.71
N GLY A 523 -1.08 -13.19 -20.42
CA GLY A 523 -2.02 -12.88 -21.52
C GLY A 523 -2.80 -14.09 -22.02
N GLN A 524 -3.30 -14.02 -23.26
CA GLN A 524 -3.89 -15.17 -23.96
C GLN A 524 -2.80 -15.99 -24.65
N ILE A 525 -2.73 -17.30 -24.39
CA ILE A 525 -1.76 -18.24 -24.96
C ILE A 525 -2.33 -18.83 -26.26
N THR A 526 -1.83 -18.37 -27.41
CA THR A 526 -2.42 -18.57 -28.74
C THR A 526 -1.33 -18.88 -29.79
N ALA A 527 -1.68 -18.93 -31.08
CA ALA A 527 -0.75 -19.13 -32.20
C ALA A 527 -1.26 -18.46 -33.49
N GLY A 528 -0.40 -18.41 -34.52
CA GLY A 528 -0.77 -17.94 -35.86
C GLY A 528 -1.00 -16.43 -36.02
N LEU A 529 -0.98 -15.64 -34.93
CA LEU A 529 -1.13 -14.19 -35.00
C LEU A 529 0.07 -13.55 -35.72
N SER A 530 -0.22 -12.60 -36.60
CA SER A 530 0.76 -11.84 -37.37
C SER A 530 0.34 -10.37 -37.48
N GLY A 531 1.30 -9.46 -37.72
CA GLY A 531 1.06 -8.01 -37.77
C GLY A 531 0.66 -7.35 -36.44
N THR A 532 0.61 -8.09 -35.34
CA THR A 532 0.21 -7.63 -33.99
C THR A 532 1.29 -7.91 -32.96
N ASP A 533 1.26 -7.16 -31.85
CA ASP A 533 2.20 -7.30 -30.74
C ASP A 533 1.93 -8.59 -29.94
N VAL A 534 2.88 -9.53 -30.00
CA VAL A 534 2.87 -10.81 -29.28
C VAL A 534 4.25 -11.15 -28.76
N MET A 535 4.32 -11.78 -27.59
CA MET A 535 5.54 -12.41 -27.07
C MET A 535 5.65 -13.85 -27.60
N ILE A 536 6.83 -14.29 -28.03
CA ILE A 536 7.03 -15.64 -28.59
C ILE A 536 7.74 -16.57 -27.60
N GLY A 537 7.02 -17.60 -27.15
CA GLY A 537 7.54 -18.70 -26.35
C GLY A 537 7.75 -19.96 -27.17
N GLN A 538 8.58 -20.88 -26.67
CA GLN A 538 8.86 -22.15 -27.35
C GLN A 538 9.28 -23.22 -26.34
N THR A 539 8.52 -24.30 -26.28
CA THR A 539 8.87 -25.55 -25.58
C THR A 539 9.39 -26.59 -26.58
N GLU A 540 9.78 -27.76 -26.08
CA GLU A 540 10.05 -28.94 -26.91
C GLU A 540 8.79 -29.43 -27.65
N ARG A 541 7.60 -29.13 -27.10
CA ARG A 541 6.29 -29.54 -27.62
C ARG A 541 5.72 -28.60 -28.68
N ALA A 542 5.87 -27.27 -28.50
CA ALA A 542 5.25 -26.28 -29.37
C ALA A 542 5.95 -24.90 -29.34
N THR A 543 5.82 -24.14 -30.44
CA THR A 543 6.03 -22.69 -30.46
C THR A 543 4.68 -22.00 -30.23
N TYR A 544 4.62 -21.03 -29.33
CA TYR A 544 3.37 -20.36 -28.93
C TYR A 544 3.56 -18.85 -28.80
N GLN A 545 2.43 -18.13 -28.79
CA GLN A 545 2.37 -16.69 -28.66
C GLN A 545 1.61 -16.30 -27.39
N ILE A 546 2.07 -15.26 -26.70
CA ILE A 546 1.30 -14.61 -25.63
C ILE A 546 0.81 -13.26 -26.17
N SER A 547 -0.50 -13.15 -26.36
CA SER A 547 -1.17 -11.91 -26.75
C SER A 547 -1.62 -11.14 -25.52
N GLN A 548 -1.22 -9.87 -25.43
CA GLN A 548 -1.77 -8.91 -24.47
C GLN A 548 -2.71 -7.89 -25.13
N ARG A 549 -3.29 -8.19 -26.31
CA ARG A 549 -4.06 -7.18 -27.06
C ARG A 549 -5.28 -6.66 -26.28
N ARG A 550 -6.13 -7.58 -25.77
CA ARG A 550 -7.39 -7.26 -25.06
C ARG A 550 -7.39 -7.66 -23.58
N GLN A 551 -6.49 -8.57 -23.17
CA GLN A 551 -6.41 -9.06 -21.80
C GLN A 551 -4.96 -9.40 -21.44
N GLY A 552 -4.57 -9.22 -20.17
CA GLY A 552 -3.20 -9.44 -19.71
C GLY A 552 -2.90 -8.70 -18.42
N ASN A 553 -1.68 -8.16 -18.25
CA ASN A 553 -1.33 -7.37 -17.06
C ASN A 553 -0.56 -6.08 -17.39
N HIS A 554 0.04 -5.46 -16.38
CA HIS A 554 0.81 -4.21 -16.47
C HIS A 554 2.05 -4.27 -17.38
N LEU A 555 2.56 -5.46 -17.73
CA LEU A 555 3.71 -5.57 -18.63
C LEU A 555 3.41 -5.16 -20.08
N ARG A 556 2.12 -5.03 -20.44
CA ARG A 556 1.67 -4.47 -21.73
C ARG A 556 2.20 -3.07 -22.01
N PHE A 557 2.53 -2.32 -20.96
CA PHE A 557 2.98 -0.94 -21.04
C PHE A 557 4.52 -0.82 -20.94
N VAL A 558 5.27 -1.93 -20.92
CA VAL A 558 6.74 -1.91 -20.90
C VAL A 558 7.27 -1.65 -22.30
N ASN A 559 7.77 -0.42 -22.51
CA ASN A 559 8.21 0.06 -23.82
C ASN A 559 9.58 -0.48 -24.24
N HIS A 560 9.87 -0.35 -25.53
CA HIS A 560 11.19 -0.63 -26.06
C HIS A 560 12.25 0.40 -25.66
N SER A 561 13.44 -0.07 -25.28
CA SER A 561 14.70 0.69 -25.37
C SER A 561 15.81 -0.15 -26.00
N CYS A 562 16.63 0.48 -26.86
CA CYS A 562 17.89 -0.12 -27.35
C CYS A 562 18.99 -0.16 -26.27
N GLN A 563 18.77 0.52 -25.14
CA GLN A 563 19.57 0.41 -23.92
C GLN A 563 18.58 0.21 -22.75
N PRO A 564 18.11 -1.03 -22.52
CA PRO A 564 17.04 -1.33 -21.58
C PRO A 564 17.53 -1.51 -20.13
N ASN A 565 16.66 -1.18 -19.17
CA ASN A 565 16.87 -1.40 -17.74
C ASN A 565 16.16 -2.67 -17.21
N SER A 566 15.56 -3.48 -18.08
CA SER A 566 15.07 -4.83 -17.78
C SER A 566 15.28 -5.81 -18.96
N GLN A 567 15.03 -7.10 -18.75
CA GLN A 567 15.04 -8.14 -19.79
C GLN A 567 13.98 -9.22 -19.55
N TYR A 568 13.49 -9.86 -20.62
CA TYR A 568 12.64 -11.04 -20.49
C TYR A 568 13.50 -12.31 -20.37
N GLU A 569 13.16 -13.16 -19.41
CA GLU A 569 13.79 -14.46 -19.18
C GLU A 569 12.74 -15.58 -19.24
N ARG A 570 13.13 -16.74 -19.80
CA ARG A 570 12.30 -17.94 -19.78
C ARG A 570 12.59 -18.71 -18.50
N PHE A 571 11.56 -18.94 -17.70
CA PHE A 571 11.67 -19.62 -16.41
C PHE A 571 10.64 -20.74 -16.33
N CYS A 572 11.08 -21.96 -15.99
CA CYS A 572 10.15 -23.07 -15.77
C CYS A 572 9.66 -23.03 -14.31
N TRP A 573 8.35 -22.86 -14.12
CA TRP A 573 7.70 -22.97 -12.81
C TRP A 573 6.62 -24.05 -12.85
N LEU A 574 6.76 -25.06 -12.01
CA LEU A 574 5.88 -26.22 -11.89
C LEU A 574 5.57 -26.88 -13.24
N GLY A 575 6.62 -27.06 -14.05
CA GLY A 575 6.53 -27.70 -15.36
C GLY A 575 5.97 -26.83 -16.48
N LYS A 576 5.64 -25.56 -16.24
CA LYS A 576 5.20 -24.63 -17.29
C LYS A 576 6.26 -23.57 -17.57
N GLN A 577 6.58 -23.35 -18.84
CA GLN A 577 7.41 -22.25 -19.31
C GLN A 577 6.67 -20.93 -19.10
N ARG A 578 7.18 -20.11 -18.18
CA ARG A 578 6.78 -18.73 -17.95
C ARG A 578 7.80 -17.79 -18.59
N ILE A 579 7.36 -16.58 -18.92
CA ILE A 579 8.23 -15.50 -19.42
C ILE A 579 8.16 -14.38 -18.37
N VAL A 580 9.29 -14.10 -17.73
CA VAL A 580 9.39 -13.19 -16.58
C VAL A 580 10.16 -11.94 -17.01
N LEU A 581 9.67 -10.76 -16.68
CA LEU A 581 10.45 -9.53 -16.83
C LEU A 581 11.33 -9.34 -15.58
N VAL A 582 12.65 -9.26 -15.79
CA VAL A 582 13.68 -9.20 -14.75
C VAL A 582 14.41 -7.87 -14.81
N SER A 583 14.62 -7.24 -13.66
CA SER A 583 15.28 -5.94 -13.50
C SER A 583 16.79 -6.01 -13.71
N LYS A 584 17.37 -4.96 -14.30
CA LYS A 584 18.82 -4.69 -14.37
C LYS A 584 19.26 -3.57 -13.42
N GLY A 585 18.51 -3.38 -12.33
CA GLY A 585 18.65 -2.23 -11.43
C GLY A 585 17.81 -1.03 -11.88
N VAL A 586 16.48 -1.20 -11.96
CA VAL A 586 15.56 -0.09 -12.23
C VAL A 586 15.44 0.80 -10.99
N GLU A 587 15.77 2.09 -11.10
CA GLU A 587 15.59 3.05 -10.02
C GLU A 587 14.14 3.55 -9.92
N ALA A 588 13.72 3.99 -8.73
CA ALA A 588 12.41 4.60 -8.53
C ALA A 588 12.24 5.85 -9.41
N GLY A 589 11.09 5.97 -10.08
CA GLY A 589 10.80 7.06 -11.01
C GLY A 589 11.29 6.84 -12.45
N GLN A 590 12.06 5.79 -12.73
CA GLN A 590 12.43 5.45 -14.12
C GLN A 590 11.28 4.73 -14.86
N GLU A 591 11.22 4.93 -16.18
CA GLU A 591 10.45 4.08 -17.08
C GLU A 591 11.11 2.70 -17.18
N ILE A 592 10.30 1.63 -17.05
CA ILE A 592 10.74 0.25 -17.23
C ILE A 592 10.73 -0.04 -18.74
N THR A 593 11.89 -0.42 -19.28
CA THR A 593 12.09 -0.63 -20.72
C THR A 593 12.91 -1.89 -21.03
N VAL A 594 12.61 -2.51 -22.17
CA VAL A 594 13.17 -3.81 -22.60
C VAL A 594 13.61 -3.79 -24.07
N ASP A 595 14.52 -4.67 -24.48
CA ASP A 595 14.76 -4.88 -25.92
C ASP A 595 13.71 -5.84 -26.49
N TYR A 596 12.97 -5.42 -27.52
CA TYR A 596 11.97 -6.27 -28.20
C TYR A 596 12.62 -7.26 -29.20
N SER A 597 13.92 -7.11 -29.49
CA SER A 597 14.72 -7.88 -30.45
C SER A 597 14.34 -7.70 -31.93
N ASP A 598 15.30 -7.99 -32.81
CA ASP A 598 15.23 -7.71 -34.24
C ASP A 598 14.23 -8.59 -35.01
N THR A 599 13.67 -9.63 -34.38
CA THR A 599 12.61 -10.48 -34.96
C THR A 599 11.25 -9.80 -34.88
N TYR A 600 10.90 -9.23 -33.71
CA TYR A 600 9.71 -8.39 -33.53
C TYR A 600 9.69 -7.23 -34.54
N TRP A 601 10.82 -6.53 -34.64
CA TRP A 601 11.00 -5.33 -35.45
C TRP A 601 11.06 -5.55 -36.97
N ARG A 602 11.10 -6.81 -37.44
CA ARG A 602 11.32 -7.13 -38.87
C ARG A 602 10.07 -6.96 -39.72
N ASN A 603 8.90 -7.23 -39.14
CA ASN A 603 7.63 -7.37 -39.86
C ASN A 603 6.58 -6.36 -39.36
N LEU A 604 7.00 -5.27 -38.72
CA LEU A 604 6.12 -4.23 -38.16
C LEU A 604 6.51 -2.86 -38.72
N ASP A 605 5.54 -2.16 -39.30
CA ASP A 605 5.69 -0.76 -39.72
C ASP A 605 5.60 0.16 -38.48
N LYS A 606 6.68 0.18 -37.71
CA LYS A 606 6.80 0.91 -36.45
C LYS A 606 8.18 1.54 -36.32
N VAL A 607 8.23 2.79 -35.86
CA VAL A 607 9.46 3.55 -35.62
C VAL A 607 9.97 3.37 -34.18
N CYS A 608 11.29 3.30 -33.98
CA CYS A 608 11.88 3.18 -32.66
C CYS A 608 12.01 4.55 -31.94
N LEU A 609 11.03 4.87 -31.10
CA LEU A 609 11.00 6.10 -30.30
C LEU A 609 11.76 5.98 -28.95
N CYS A 610 12.84 5.21 -28.88
CA CYS A 610 13.59 5.02 -27.62
C CYS A 610 14.51 6.20 -27.24
N GLY A 611 14.80 7.11 -28.18
CA GLY A 611 15.66 8.28 -27.97
C GLY A 611 17.16 8.00 -27.78
N GLN A 612 17.57 6.73 -27.66
CA GLN A 612 18.94 6.38 -27.26
C GLN A 612 20.00 6.80 -28.29
N PRO A 613 21.17 7.34 -27.85
CA PRO A 613 22.28 7.65 -28.74
C PRO A 613 22.72 6.45 -29.59
N GLY A 614 22.70 5.25 -29.02
CA GLY A 614 22.98 3.98 -29.69
C GLY A 614 21.77 3.25 -30.31
N CYS A 615 20.65 3.94 -30.59
CA CYS A 615 19.45 3.29 -31.16
C CYS A 615 19.77 2.49 -32.45
N ARG A 616 19.43 1.19 -32.43
CA ARG A 616 19.79 0.20 -33.46
C ARG A 616 19.00 0.34 -34.76
N TYR A 617 17.87 1.06 -34.74
CA TYR A 617 16.88 1.07 -35.83
C TYR A 617 16.83 2.37 -36.66
N LYS A 618 17.66 3.37 -36.33
CA LYS A 618 17.63 4.72 -36.94
C LYS A 618 17.52 4.73 -38.47
N ASP A 619 18.29 3.88 -39.16
CA ASP A 619 18.32 3.87 -40.63
C ASP A 619 17.19 3.07 -41.29
N ARG A 620 16.51 2.19 -40.55
CA ARG A 620 15.19 1.66 -40.95
C ARG A 620 14.15 2.77 -40.80
N ASP A 621 14.13 3.40 -39.63
CA ASP A 621 13.11 4.40 -39.26
C ASP A 621 13.12 5.61 -40.19
N ARG A 622 14.31 6.08 -40.59
CA ARG A 622 14.47 7.11 -41.65
C ARG A 622 13.79 6.73 -42.96
N ARG A 623 13.82 5.45 -43.36
CA ARG A 623 13.22 4.97 -44.62
C ARG A 623 11.70 4.89 -44.51
N LEU A 624 11.18 4.39 -43.39
CA LEU A 624 9.73 4.34 -43.13
C LEU A 624 9.14 5.77 -43.13
N LEU A 625 9.77 6.69 -42.39
CA LEU A 625 9.34 8.10 -42.33
C LEU A 625 9.47 8.85 -43.68
N ALA A 626 10.44 8.48 -44.52
CA ALA A 626 10.55 9.04 -45.87
C ALA A 626 9.49 8.49 -46.83
N ALA A 627 9.12 7.21 -46.70
CA ALA A 627 8.06 6.60 -47.48
C ALA A 627 6.69 7.22 -47.17
N SER A 628 6.34 7.36 -45.87
CA SER A 628 5.06 7.95 -45.43
C SER A 628 4.97 9.47 -45.65
N ALA A 629 6.07 10.14 -45.98
CA ALA A 629 6.09 11.55 -46.39
C ALA A 629 6.03 11.74 -47.91
N SER A 630 5.97 10.64 -48.68
CA SER A 630 5.90 10.62 -50.15
C SER A 630 4.54 10.15 -50.68
N THR A 631 3.53 10.08 -49.81
CA THR A 631 2.16 9.59 -50.05
C THR A 631 1.15 10.55 -49.45
#